data_AF-A0A6P2GVU2-F1
#
_entry.id   AF-A0A6P2GVU2-F1
#
_cell.length_a   1.000
_cell.length_b   1.000
_cell.length_c   1.000
_cell.angle_alpha   90.00
_cell.angle_beta   90.00
_cell.angle_gamma   90.00
#
_symmetry.space_group_name_H-M   'P 1'
#
loop_
_entity.id
_entity.type
_entity.pdbx_description
1 polymer ?
#
loop_
_entity_poly.entity_id
_entity_poly.type
_entity_poly.pdbx_seq_one_letter_code
_entity_poly.pdbx_strand_id
1 'polypeptide(L)' 'MIDENKLADWALEVVVRANALGLVDLPCTYDDEQAGKLLLWYLSDLTPAEAAQAMCVRH' A
#
# COMPACT_ATOMS: atom_id res chain seq x y z
N MET A 1 -4.58 5.17 -18.93
CA MET A 1 -5.64 5.53 -17.97
C MET A 1 -5.55 4.52 -16.84
N ILE A 2 -5.39 4.98 -15.60
CA ILE A 2 -5.34 4.10 -14.43
C ILE A 2 -6.76 3.60 -14.18
N ASP A 3 -6.92 2.30 -13.95
CA ASP A 3 -8.18 1.73 -13.49
C ASP A 3 -8.22 1.90 -11.96
N GLU A 4 -9.07 2.84 -11.50
CA GLU A 4 -9.17 3.22 -10.09
C GLU A 4 -9.60 2.04 -9.20
N ASN A 5 -10.42 1.12 -9.74
CA ASN A 5 -10.85 -0.07 -8.99
C ASN A 5 -9.68 -1.03 -8.79
N LYS A 6 -8.87 -1.25 -9.84
CA LYS A 6 -7.67 -2.11 -9.73
C LYS A 6 -6.63 -1.54 -8.79
N LEU A 7 -6.44 -0.22 -8.81
CA LEU A 7 -5.55 0.46 -7.87
C LEU A 7 -6.05 0.29 -6.43
N ALA A 8 -7.36 0.44 -6.20
CA ALA A 8 -7.95 0.27 -4.87
C ALA A 8 -7.81 -1.17 -4.35
N ASP A 9 -8.09 -2.18 -5.19
CA ASP A 9 -7.93 -3.59 -4.84
C ASP A 9 -6.46 -3.93 -4.54
N TRP A 10 -5.53 -3.45 -5.38
CA TRP A 10 -4.10 -3.61 -5.19
C TRP A 10 -3.62 -2.95 -3.88
N ALA A 11 -4.07 -1.73 -3.60
CA ALA A 11 -3.71 -1.01 -2.39
C ALA A 11 -4.24 -1.75 -1.15
N LEU A 12 -5.48 -2.23 -1.17
CA LEU A 12 -6.05 -3.02 -0.08
C LEU A 12 -5.21 -4.28 0.18
N GLU A 13 -4.77 -4.98 -0.86
CA GLU A 13 -3.89 -6.14 -0.71
C GLU A 13 -2.56 -5.79 -0.05
N VAL A 14 -1.94 -4.66 -0.43
CA VAL A 14 -0.73 -4.14 0.22
C VAL A 14 -0.95 -3.94 1.72
N VAL A 15 -2.04 -3.28 2.10
CA VAL A 15 -2.35 -2.98 3.51
C VAL A 15 -2.58 -4.26 4.31
N VAL A 16 -3.37 -5.20 3.79
CA VAL A 16 -3.65 -6.49 4.44
C VAL A 16 -2.35 -7.28 4.66
N ARG A 17 -1.46 -7.29 3.68
CA ARG A 17 -0.14 -7.94 3.79
C ARG A 17 0.76 -7.24 4.79
N ALA A 18 0.82 -5.91 4.75
CA ALA A 18 1.60 -5.13 5.70
C ALA A 18 1.10 -5.35 7.14
N ASN A 19 -0.21 -5.46 7.35
CA ASN A 19 -0.79 -5.80 8.65
C ASN A 19 -0.43 -7.23 9.10
N ALA A 20 -0.50 -8.22 8.20
CA ALA A 20 -0.09 -9.58 8.48
C ALA A 20 1.41 -9.69 8.87
N LEU A 21 2.24 -8.77 8.38
CA LEU A 21 3.67 -8.65 8.74
C LEU A 21 3.91 -7.86 10.03
N GLY A 22 2.85 -7.33 10.67
CA GLY A 22 2.96 -6.46 11.84
C GLY A 22 3.58 -5.10 11.51
N LEU A 23 3.59 -4.71 10.23
CA LEU A 23 4.13 -3.43 9.79
C LEU A 23 3.12 -2.31 10.04
N VAL A 24 1.84 -2.51 9.71
CA VAL A 24 0.77 -1.53 9.97
C VAL A 24 -0.32 -2.12 10.84
N ASP A 25 -0.96 -1.31 11.68
CA ASP A 25 -2.13 -1.72 12.44
C ASP A 25 -3.42 -1.23 11.77
N LEU A 26 -4.40 -2.12 11.67
CA LEU A 26 -5.74 -1.78 11.17
C LEU A 26 -6.67 -1.41 12.34
N PRO A 27 -7.50 -0.35 12.20
CA PRO A 27 -7.61 0.55 11.05
C PRO A 27 -6.44 1.56 10.97
N CYS A 28 -5.89 1.75 9.78
CA CYS A 28 -4.90 2.78 9.49
C CYS A 28 -5.53 3.89 8.63
N THR A 29 -5.06 5.12 8.82
CA THR A 29 -5.39 6.26 7.96
C THR A 29 -4.17 6.65 7.16
N TYR A 30 -4.33 6.75 5.84
CA TYR A 30 -3.29 7.22 4.92
C TYR A 30 -3.43 8.72 4.71
N ASP A 31 -2.33 9.45 4.86
CA ASP A 31 -2.23 10.83 4.39
C ASP A 31 -1.98 10.86 2.87
N ASP A 32 -2.07 12.06 2.28
CA ASP A 32 -1.86 12.26 0.84
C ASP A 32 -0.45 11.83 0.38
N GLU A 33 0.55 11.91 1.27
CA GLU A 33 1.92 11.47 0.96
C GLU A 33 1.98 9.95 0.81
N GLN A 34 1.35 9.21 1.72
CA GLN A 34 1.29 7.75 1.67
C GLN A 34 0.41 7.26 0.52
N ALA A 35 -0.69 7.94 0.23
CA ALA A 35 -1.50 7.68 -0.97
C ALA A 35 -0.68 7.90 -2.25
N GLY A 36 0.13 8.96 -2.30
CA GLY A 36 1.07 9.23 -3.39
C GLY A 36 2.14 8.14 -3.56
N LYS A 37 2.66 7.58 -2.46
CA LYS A 37 3.60 6.46 -2.49
C LYS A 37 2.97 5.19 -3.04
N LEU A 38 1.76 4.85 -2.58
CA LEU A 38 1.01 3.69 -3.10
C LEU A 38 0.77 3.81 -4.61
N LEU A 39 0.37 5.00 -5.07
CA LEU A 39 0.22 5.28 -6.50
C LEU A 39 1.53 5.12 -7.27
N LEU A 40 2.64 5.64 -6.74
CA LEU A 40 3.95 5.53 -7.37
C LEU A 40 4.41 4.07 -7.49
N TRP A 41 4.21 3.27 -6.44
CA TRP A 41 4.56 1.85 -6.44
C TRP A 41 3.71 1.05 -7.42
N TYR A 42 2.40 1.32 -7.48
CA TYR A 42 1.51 0.73 -8.47
C TYR A 42 1.95 1.05 -9.90
N LEU A 43 2.32 2.31 -10.17
CA LEU A 43 2.82 2.74 -11.48
C LEU A 43 4.21 2.21 -11.82
N SER A 44 4.96 1.76 -10.82
CA SER A 44 6.29 1.17 -10.98
C SER A 44 6.23 -0.36 -11.09
N ASP A 45 5.04 -0.94 -11.27
CA ASP A 45 4.77 -2.38 -11.36
C ASP A 45 5.30 -3.20 -10.18
N LEU A 46 5.35 -2.59 -8.97
CA LEU A 46 5.66 -3.34 -7.76
C LEU A 46 4.54 -4.35 -7.45
N THR A 47 4.94 -5.51 -6.96
CA THR A 47 3.98 -6.47 -6.40
C THR A 47 3.44 -5.97 -5.07
N PRO A 48 2.20 -6.36 -4.68
CA PRO A 48 1.66 -6.01 -3.36
C PRO A 48 2.57 -6.43 -2.20
N ALA A 49 3.33 -7.52 -2.35
CA ALA A 49 4.26 -8.00 -1.34
C ALA A 49 5.48 -7.08 -1.16
N GLU A 50 6.05 -6.59 -2.26
CA GLU A 50 7.17 -5.63 -2.23
C GLU A 50 6.73 -4.28 -1.63
N ALA A 51 5.57 -3.78 -2.07
CA ALA A 51 4.99 -2.57 -1.53
C ALA A 51 4.62 -2.70 -0.04
N ALA A 52 4.12 -3.87 0.39
CA ALA A 52 3.84 -4.15 1.80
C ALA A 52 5.11 -4.13 2.66
N GLN A 53 6.21 -4.71 2.17
CA GLN A 53 7.50 -4.63 2.87
C GLN A 53 8.07 -3.21 2.91
N ALA A 54 7.77 -2.40 1.90
CA ALA A 54 8.15 -0.98 1.85
C ALA A 54 7.31 -0.10 2.77
N MET A 55 6.18 -0.59 3.29
CA MET A 55 5.38 0.07 4.33
C MET A 55 6.11 -0.04 5.68
N CYS A 56 7.23 0.66 5.84
CA CYS A 56 7.89 0.78 7.14
C CYS A 56 7.08 1.74 8.01
N VAL A 57 6.42 1.23 9.06
CA VAL A 57 5.93 2.09 10.14
C VAL A 57 7.13 2.48 10.99
N ARG A 58 7.43 3.78 10.98
CA ARG A 58 8.23 4.38 12.05
C ARG A 58 7.47 4.16 13.35
N HIS A 59 7.95 3.23 14.19
CA HIS A 59 7.64 3.23 15.62
C HIS A 59 8.08 4.55 16.26
#